data_AF-A0A5B7C4V8-F1
#
_entry.id   AF-A0A5B7C4V8-F1
#
_cell.length_a   1.000
_cell.length_b   1.000
_cell.length_c   1.000
_cell.angle_alpha   90.00
_cell.angle_beta   90.00
_cell.angle_gamma   90.00
#
_symmetry.space_group_name_H-M   'P 1'
#
loop_
_entity.id
_entity.type
_entity.pdbx_description
1 polymer ?
#
loop_
_entity_poly.entity_id
_entity_poly.type
_entity_poly.pdbx_seq_one_letter_code
_entity_poly.pdbx_strand_id
1 'polypeptide(L)'
;LITQLSHVFDMKDLGPLHYFLGLEISYSSTGLTVTQTKYLHDLLQKSSMVDCKPCKTPCAASSRLSKTTGSPLLDPTPYRSLVGALQYLTFTRPDISFAVNTACQY
;
A
#
# COMPACT_ATOMS: atom_id res chain seq x y z
N LEU A 1 -20.21 20.00 12.98
CA LEU A 1 -19.71 18.68 13.46
C LEU A 1 -18.42 18.82 14.24
N ILE A 2 -17.30 19.27 13.65
CA ILE A 2 -16.02 19.47 14.36
C ILE A 2 -16.19 20.37 15.60
N THR A 3 -16.86 21.51 15.44
CA THR A 3 -17.19 22.44 16.54
C THR A 3 -18.09 21.84 17.63
N GLN A 4 -18.96 20.89 17.30
CA GLN A 4 -19.80 20.23 18.31
C GLN A 4 -19.02 19.16 19.09
N LEU A 5 -18.15 18.42 18.40
CA LEU A 5 -17.32 17.40 19.01
C LEU A 5 -16.22 18.02 19.87
N SER A 6 -15.67 19.18 19.50
CA SER A 6 -14.67 19.90 20.30
C SER A 6 -15.18 20.41 21.65
N HIS A 7 -16.50 20.48 21.85
CA HIS A 7 -17.08 20.80 23.15
C HIS A 7 -17.07 19.62 24.12
N VAL A 8 -17.02 18.39 23.61
CA VAL A 8 -17.09 17.15 24.40
C VAL A 8 -15.71 16.48 24.49
N PHE A 9 -14.89 16.64 23.47
CA PHE A 9 -13.57 16.02 23.35
C PHE A 9 -12.50 17.08 23.11
N ASP A 10 -11.33 16.88 23.69
CA ASP A 10 -10.17 17.70 23.39
C ASP A 10 -9.71 17.41 21.95
N MET A 11 -10.10 18.31 21.04
CA MET A 11 -9.90 18.17 19.60
C MET A 11 -9.16 19.37 19.04
N LYS A 12 -8.19 19.06 18.18
CA LYS A 12 -7.46 20.05 17.40
C LYS A 12 -7.78 19.86 15.92
N ASP A 13 -8.33 20.89 15.30
CA ASP A 13 -8.47 20.93 13.85
C ASP A 13 -7.11 21.22 13.22
N LEU A 14 -6.67 20.32 12.34
CA LEU A 14 -5.41 20.44 11.60
C LEU A 14 -5.63 20.97 10.18
N GLY A 15 -6.87 21.31 9.83
CA GLY A 15 -7.25 21.77 8.50
C GLY A 15 -7.44 20.62 7.51
N PRO A 16 -7.44 20.94 6.19
CA PRO A 16 -7.65 19.95 5.14
C PRO A 16 -6.63 18.81 5.17
N LEU A 17 -7.10 17.59 4.92
CA LEU A 17 -6.27 16.40 4.91
C LEU A 17 -5.36 16.42 3.67
N HIS A 18 -4.05 16.52 3.87
CA HIS A 18 -3.09 16.47 2.75
C HIS A 18 -2.35 15.14 2.66
N TYR A 19 -2.00 14.57 3.81
CA TYR A 19 -1.31 13.28 3.89
C TYR A 19 -1.81 12.48 5.08
N PHE A 20 -2.21 11.23 4.86
CA PHE A 20 -2.64 10.35 5.93
C PHE A 20 -2.31 8.90 5.62
N LEU A 21 -1.52 8.27 6.49
CA LEU A 21 -1.14 6.85 6.40
C LEU A 21 -0.54 6.42 5.05
N GLY A 22 0.05 7.33 4.27
CA GLY A 22 0.59 7.01 2.94
C GLY A 22 -0.32 7.40 1.78
N LEU A 23 -1.55 7.85 2.07
CA LEU A 23 -2.43 8.49 1.11
C LEU A 23 -2.10 9.98 1.02
N GLU A 24 -1.92 10.46 -0.19
CA GLU A 24 -1.80 11.85 -0.56
C GLU A 24 -3.13 12.32 -1.12
N ILE A 25 -3.66 13.42 -0.57
CA ILE A 25 -4.94 13.97 -0.95
C ILE A 25 -4.71 15.34 -1.57
N SER A 26 -5.17 15.49 -2.81
CA SER A 26 -5.18 16.76 -3.53
C SER A 26 -6.61 17.21 -3.77
N TYR A 27 -6.90 18.47 -3.43
CA TYR A 27 -8.20 19.08 -3.65
C TYR A 27 -8.15 19.95 -4.91
N SER A 28 -9.18 19.81 -5.75
CA SER A 28 -9.38 20.59 -6.96
C SER A 28 -10.80 21.16 -6.97
N SER A 29 -11.07 22.12 -7.86
CA SER A 29 -12.43 22.67 -8.04
C SER A 29 -13.44 21.61 -8.46
N THR A 30 -12.99 20.51 -9.06
CA THR A 30 -13.80 19.41 -9.56
C THR A 30 -13.96 18.25 -8.57
N GLY A 31 -13.24 18.25 -7.46
CA GLY A 31 -13.29 17.17 -6.47
C GLY A 31 -11.94 16.85 -5.84
N LEU A 32 -11.80 15.62 -5.35
CA LEU A 32 -10.66 15.14 -4.59
C LEU A 32 -9.94 14.03 -5.36
N THR A 33 -8.61 14.11 -5.42
CA THR A 33 -7.75 13.06 -5.99
C THR A 33 -6.92 12.44 -4.87
N VAL A 34 -6.87 11.11 -4.85
CA VAL A 34 -6.06 10.33 -3.91
C VAL A 34 -4.92 9.66 -4.65
N THR A 35 -3.69 9.83 -4.17
CA THR A 35 -2.48 9.18 -4.70
C THR A 35 -1.68 8.55 -3.56
N GLN A 36 -0.70 7.70 -3.91
CA GLN A 36 0.22 7.05 -2.95
C GLN A 36 1.66 7.08 -3.48
N THR A 37 2.03 8.12 -4.23
CA THR A 37 3.31 8.17 -4.96
C THR A 37 4.50 8.15 -4.00
N LYS A 38 4.44 8.94 -2.93
CA LYS A 38 5.45 8.94 -1.88
C LYS A 38 5.53 7.59 -1.17
N TYR A 39 4.39 7.02 -0.79
CA TYR A 39 4.34 5.72 -0.14
C TYR A 39 4.95 4.61 -1.01
N LEU A 40 4.65 4.60 -2.30
CA LEU A 40 5.24 3.68 -3.27
C LEU A 40 6.76 3.85 -3.34
N HIS A 41 7.25 5.08 -3.45
CA HIS A 41 8.69 5.36 -3.51
C HIS A 41 9.40 4.91 -2.23
N ASP A 42 8.86 5.23 -1.07
CA ASP A 42 9.40 4.83 0.24
C ASP A 42 9.40 3.30 0.38
N LEU A 43 8.36 2.62 -0.12
CA LEU A 43 8.28 1.17 -0.14
C LEU A 43 9.37 0.55 -1.02
N LEU A 44 9.59 1.07 -2.23
CA LEU A 44 10.65 0.63 -3.13
C LEU A 44 12.04 0.86 -2.53
N GLN A 45 12.25 1.98 -1.85
CA GLN A 45 13.50 2.26 -1.15
C GLN A 45 13.74 1.26 -0.02
N LYS A 46 12.71 1.00 0.79
CA LYS A 46 12.78 0.04 1.91
C LYS A 46 13.04 -1.40 1.42
N SER A 47 12.51 -1.79 0.26
CA SER A 47 12.75 -3.11 -0.33
C SER A 47 13.99 -3.18 -1.23
N SER A 48 14.76 -2.09 -1.36
CA SER A 48 15.92 -2.01 -2.26
C SER A 48 15.56 -2.28 -3.74
N MET A 49 14.41 -1.77 -4.19
CA MET A 49 13.85 -1.97 -5.53
C MET A 49 13.69 -0.69 -6.36
N VAL A 50 14.30 0.43 -5.95
CA VAL A 50 14.18 1.74 -6.63
C VAL A 50 14.61 1.65 -8.11
N ASP A 51 15.70 0.93 -8.37
CA ASP A 51 16.27 0.77 -9.72
C ASP A 51 15.74 -0.46 -10.47
N CYS A 52 14.71 -1.13 -9.93
CA CYS A 52 14.13 -2.30 -10.60
C CYS A 52 13.47 -1.91 -11.92
N LYS A 53 13.66 -2.75 -12.94
CA LYS A 53 13.00 -2.56 -14.24
C LYS A 53 11.48 -2.71 -14.09
N PRO A 54 10.68 -1.84 -14.75
CA PRO A 54 9.23 -1.94 -14.70
C PRO A 54 8.76 -3.25 -15.32
N CYS A 55 7.78 -3.90 -14.67
CA CYS A 55 7.14 -5.11 -15.19
C CYS A 55 5.70 -4.79 -15.62
N LYS A 56 5.36 -5.12 -16.87
CA LYS A 56 3.99 -4.93 -17.39
C LYS A 56 3.00 -5.98 -16.89
N THR A 57 3.49 -7.12 -16.43
CA THR A 57 2.67 -8.25 -16.01
C THR A 57 3.09 -8.66 -14.60
N PRO A 58 2.44 -8.12 -13.56
CA PRO A 58 2.86 -8.30 -12.16
C PRO A 58 2.94 -9.76 -11.71
N CYS A 59 2.11 -10.64 -12.29
CA CYS A 59 2.12 -12.07 -12.00
C CYS A 59 1.70 -12.86 -13.26
N ALA A 60 2.40 -13.96 -13.54
CA ALA A 60 2.05 -14.85 -14.62
C ALA A 60 0.84 -15.73 -14.25
N ALA A 61 -0.16 -15.80 -15.13
CA ALA A 61 -1.39 -16.56 -14.91
C ALA A 61 -1.16 -18.07 -14.68
N SER A 62 -0.02 -18.61 -15.12
CA SER A 62 0.35 -20.02 -14.97
C SER A 62 1.25 -20.30 -13.76
N SER A 63 1.59 -19.30 -12.95
CA SER A 63 2.45 -19.51 -11.77
C SER A 63 1.69 -20.26 -10.67
N ARG A 64 1.83 -21.59 -10.66
CA ARG A 64 1.34 -22.42 -9.55
C ARG A 64 2.36 -22.35 -8.42
N LEU A 65 2.13 -21.42 -7.49
CA LEU A 65 2.80 -21.46 -6.20
C LEU A 65 2.33 -22.72 -5.46
N SER A 66 3.25 -23.41 -4.79
CA SER A 66 2.97 -24.62 -4.03
C SER A 66 3.17 -24.33 -2.55
N LYS A 67 2.22 -24.74 -1.72
CA LYS A 67 2.31 -24.63 -0.25
C LYS A 67 3.23 -25.69 0.36
N THR A 68 3.50 -26.77 -0.37
CA THR A 68 4.20 -27.95 0.14
C THR A 68 5.58 -28.13 -0.50
N THR A 69 5.94 -27.29 -1.47
CA THR A 69 7.21 -27.38 -2.19
C THR A 69 8.10 -26.21 -1.80
N GLY A 70 9.34 -26.51 -1.40
CA GLY A 70 10.35 -25.52 -1.02
C GLY A 70 10.75 -25.62 0.46
N SER A 71 11.80 -24.89 0.82
CA SER A 71 12.25 -24.75 2.20
C SER A 71 11.50 -23.57 2.86
N PRO A 72 10.93 -23.76 4.07
CA PRO A 72 10.38 -22.65 4.84
C PRO A 72 11.42 -21.54 5.05
N LEU A 73 10.96 -20.29 5.05
CA LEU A 73 11.80 -19.17 5.47
C LEU A 73 12.14 -19.32 6.95
N LEU A 74 13.42 -19.11 7.29
CA LEU A 74 13.87 -19.08 8.68
C LEU A 74 13.18 -17.96 9.48
N ASP A 75 13.02 -16.80 8.84
CA ASP A 75 12.23 -15.68 9.34
C ASP A 75 11.25 -15.18 8.27
N PRO A 76 9.92 -15.35 8.46
CA PRO A 76 8.91 -14.88 7.51
C PRO A 76 8.59 -13.39 7.66
N THR A 77 9.12 -12.70 8.66
CA THR A 77 8.77 -11.30 8.98
C THR A 77 9.00 -10.32 7.83
N PRO A 78 10.16 -10.34 7.13
CA PRO A 78 10.40 -9.41 6.02
C PRO A 78 9.40 -9.60 4.87
N TYR A 79 9.09 -10.87 4.56
CA TYR A 79 8.11 -11.22 3.54
C TYR A 79 6.72 -10.71 3.91
N ARG A 80 6.23 -11.02 5.13
CA ARG A 80 4.91 -10.57 5.60
C ARG A 80 4.80 -9.05 5.66
N SER A 81 5.87 -8.36 6.07
CA SER A 81 5.91 -6.90 6.10
C SER A 81 5.81 -6.30 4.70
N LEU A 82 6.53 -6.88 3.72
CA LEU A 82 6.50 -6.42 2.33
C LEU A 82 5.13 -6.67 1.69
N VAL A 83 4.58 -7.87 1.83
CA VAL A 83 3.27 -8.24 1.29
C VAL A 83 2.16 -7.38 1.91
N GLY A 84 2.22 -7.11 3.21
CA GLY A 84 1.28 -6.20 3.88
C GLY A 84 1.37 -4.76 3.37
N ALA A 85 2.58 -4.26 3.10
CA ALA A 85 2.77 -2.93 2.50
C ALA A 85 2.26 -2.87 1.05
N LEU A 86 2.49 -3.91 0.26
CA LEU A 86 1.94 -4.03 -1.09
C LEU A 86 0.41 -4.13 -1.08
N GLN A 87 -0.18 -4.81 -0.10
CA GLN A 87 -1.64 -4.85 0.06
C GLN A 87 -2.20 -3.45 0.29
N TYR A 88 -1.53 -2.63 1.08
CA TYR A 88 -1.94 -1.24 1.31
C TYR A 88 -1.82 -0.35 0.06
N LEU A 89 -0.93 -0.71 -0.88
CA LEU A 89 -0.81 0.01 -2.16
C LEU A 89 -1.98 -0.28 -3.11
N THR A 90 -2.71 -1.40 -2.94
CA THR A 90 -3.84 -1.77 -3.80
C THR A 90 -5.01 -0.77 -3.74
N PHE A 91 -5.05 0.12 -2.73
CA PHE A 91 -6.01 1.22 -2.64
C PHE A 91 -5.97 2.16 -3.84
N THR A 92 -4.78 2.41 -4.41
CA THR A 92 -4.61 3.27 -5.60
C THR A 92 -4.07 2.50 -6.82
N ARG A 93 -3.59 1.26 -6.63
CA ARG A 93 -3.04 0.39 -7.68
C ARG A 93 -3.79 -0.95 -7.78
N PRO A 94 -5.03 -0.96 -8.31
CA PRO A 94 -5.80 -2.19 -8.42
C PRO A 94 -5.20 -3.20 -9.43
N ASP A 95 -4.34 -2.74 -10.32
CA ASP A 95 -3.67 -3.54 -11.36
C ASP A 95 -2.72 -4.61 -10.78
N ILE A 96 -2.20 -4.42 -9.56
CA ILE A 96 -1.34 -5.41 -8.89
C ILE A 96 -2.11 -6.31 -7.91
N SER A 97 -3.41 -6.05 -7.66
CA SER A 97 -4.19 -6.70 -6.60
C SER A 97 -4.18 -8.22 -6.71
N PHE A 98 -4.25 -8.77 -7.93
CA PHE A 98 -4.17 -10.21 -8.14
C PHE A 98 -2.84 -10.79 -7.64
N ALA A 99 -1.71 -10.19 -8.05
CA ALA A 99 -0.37 -10.64 -7.67
C ALA A 99 -0.17 -10.57 -6.16
N VAL A 100 -0.58 -9.46 -5.54
CA VAL A 100 -0.46 -9.25 -4.10
C VAL A 100 -1.34 -10.22 -3.30
N ASN A 101 -2.60 -10.39 -3.70
CA ASN A 101 -3.50 -11.34 -3.05
C ASN A 101 -3.00 -12.78 -3.16
N THR A 102 -2.41 -13.14 -4.31
CA THR A 102 -1.75 -14.44 -4.46
C THR A 102 -0.59 -14.58 -3.48
N ALA A 103 0.28 -13.57 -3.35
CA ALA A 103 1.37 -13.60 -2.36
C ALA A 103 0.85 -13.70 -0.91
N CYS A 104 -0.24 -13.01 -0.55
CA CYS A 104 -0.85 -13.11 0.78
C CYS A 104 -1.26 -14.55 1.19
N GLN A 105 -1.44 -15.47 0.25
CA GLN A 105 -1.92 -16.84 0.50
C GLN A 105 -0.81 -17.86 0.81
N TYR A 106 0.46 -17.47 0.62
CA TYR A 106 1.65 -18.31 0.81
C TYR A 106 2.59 -17.64 1.80
#